data_AF-A0A930ZAC4-F1
#
_entry.id   AF-A0A930ZAC4-F1
#
_cell.length_a   1.000
_cell.length_b   1.000
_cell.length_c   1.000
_cell.angle_alpha   90.00
_cell.angle_beta   90.00
_cell.angle_gamma   90.00
#
_symmetry.space_group_name_H-M   'P 1'
#
loop_
_entity.id
_entity.type
_entity.pdbx_description
1 polymer ?
#
loop_
_entity_poly.entity_id
_entity_poly.type
_entity_poly.pdbx_seq_one_letter_code
_entity_poly.pdbx_strand_id
1 'polypeptide(L)'
;MSSSSGSGSRGTGKSRTAPVSDGGKTLKIGEAAKMVGVAPFVLRFWETQFSFLKPHHTQSGHRYYLEKDIETLKAVKRLLHKERFTIEGAKKYIREKGLEAALKGGPATARRKINNRVQANTNTNGASTGTEVEAFRRTFHEVRRELELIREKLQ
;
A
#
# COMPACT_ATOMS: atom_id res chain seq x y z
N MET A 1 -34.81 30.99 -43.54
CA MET A 1 -33.72 31.76 -42.92
C MET A 1 -33.84 31.62 -41.42
N SER A 2 -32.82 31.06 -40.79
CA SER A 2 -32.43 31.16 -39.37
C SER A 2 -31.79 29.85 -38.94
N SER A 3 -30.46 29.90 -38.99
CA SER A 3 -29.49 28.89 -38.65
C SER A 3 -29.42 28.70 -37.13
N SER A 4 -29.24 27.47 -36.66
CA SER A 4 -28.62 27.23 -35.35
C SER A 4 -27.89 25.89 -35.36
N SER A 5 -26.62 26.02 -35.70
CA SER A 5 -25.55 25.03 -35.63
C SER A 5 -25.15 24.78 -34.17
N GLY A 6 -25.43 23.59 -33.66
CA GLY A 6 -24.92 23.08 -32.39
C GLY A 6 -23.57 22.38 -32.59
N SER A 7 -22.49 23.13 -32.37
CA SER A 7 -21.10 22.62 -32.31
C SER A 7 -20.88 21.88 -31.00
N GLY A 8 -20.79 20.54 -31.05
CA GLY A 8 -20.39 19.68 -29.95
C GLY A 8 -18.89 19.41 -29.99
N SER A 9 -18.15 20.15 -29.17
CA SER A 9 -16.69 20.15 -29.06
C SER A 9 -16.12 18.77 -28.68
N ARG A 10 -15.18 18.27 -29.48
CA ARG A 10 -14.32 17.12 -29.15
C ARG A 10 -13.41 17.50 -27.98
N GLY A 11 -13.65 16.90 -26.81
CA GLY A 11 -12.73 16.95 -25.69
C GLY A 11 -11.39 16.31 -26.04
N THR A 12 -10.39 17.14 -26.32
CA THR A 12 -8.98 16.75 -26.35
C THR A 12 -8.29 17.29 -25.09
N GLY A 13 -7.41 16.48 -24.51
CA GLY A 13 -6.50 16.86 -23.41
C GLY A 13 -6.70 16.02 -22.16
N LYS A 14 -5.68 15.62 -21.40
CA LYS A 14 -4.25 15.89 -21.45
C LYS A 14 -3.62 15.00 -20.38
N SER A 15 -2.75 14.07 -20.76
CA SER A 15 -1.77 13.48 -19.83
C SER A 15 -0.51 13.09 -20.61
N ARG A 16 0.03 14.08 -21.34
CA ARG A 16 1.45 14.09 -21.71
C ARG A 16 2.24 14.43 -20.44
N THR A 17 2.68 13.42 -19.71
CA THR A 17 3.80 13.55 -18.77
C THR A 17 4.87 12.55 -19.18
N ALA A 18 5.67 12.94 -20.16
CA ALA A 18 7.05 12.45 -20.29
C ALA A 18 7.82 12.84 -19.01
N PRO A 19 8.89 12.12 -18.65
CA PRO A 19 9.43 12.14 -17.30
C PRO A 19 9.98 13.52 -16.96
N VAL A 20 9.61 14.01 -15.78
CA VAL A 20 10.30 15.13 -15.13
C VAL A 20 11.79 14.84 -15.14
N SER A 21 12.52 15.65 -15.89
CA SER A 21 13.97 15.67 -16.03
C SER A 21 14.62 16.24 -14.77
N ASP A 22 14.50 15.51 -13.68
CA ASP A 22 15.43 15.57 -12.56
C ASP A 22 16.29 14.30 -12.73
N GLY A 23 17.61 14.38 -12.73
CA GLY A 23 18.54 13.29 -13.10
C GLY A 23 18.52 12.05 -12.17
N GLY A 24 17.42 11.84 -11.46
CA GLY A 24 17.18 10.73 -10.56
C GLY A 24 16.99 9.40 -11.28
N LYS A 25 17.53 8.35 -10.68
CA LYS A 25 17.45 6.98 -11.17
C LYS A 25 15.99 6.50 -11.19
N THR A 26 15.52 6.08 -12.35
CA THR A 26 14.20 5.41 -12.52
C THR A 26 14.37 3.90 -12.49
N LEU A 27 13.42 3.19 -11.86
CA LEU A 27 13.54 1.76 -11.57
C LEU A 27 12.29 1.02 -12.02
N LYS A 28 12.48 -0.16 -12.62
CA LYS A 28 11.36 -1.05 -12.97
C LYS A 28 10.84 -1.77 -11.72
N ILE A 29 9.61 -2.28 -11.77
CA ILE A 29 8.98 -2.98 -10.64
C ILE A 29 9.84 -4.12 -10.07
N GLY A 30 10.55 -4.87 -10.93
CA GLY A 30 11.43 -5.94 -10.48
C GLY A 30 12.62 -5.43 -9.67
N GLU A 31 13.20 -4.30 -10.07
CA GLU A 31 14.33 -3.67 -9.38
C GLU A 31 13.86 -3.01 -8.08
N ALA A 32 12.75 -2.28 -8.13
CA ALA A 32 12.12 -1.70 -6.95
C ALA A 32 11.79 -2.78 -5.90
N ALA A 33 11.20 -3.91 -6.33
CA ALA A 33 10.89 -5.04 -5.47
C ALA A 33 12.14 -5.62 -4.80
N LYS A 34 13.23 -5.80 -5.55
CA LYS A 34 14.52 -6.25 -5.01
C LYS A 34 15.07 -5.28 -3.95
N MET A 35 15.05 -3.97 -4.23
CA MET A 35 15.56 -2.97 -3.29
C MET A 35 14.71 -2.79 -2.04
N VAL A 36 13.40 -2.99 -2.14
CA VAL A 36 12.50 -3.01 -0.99
C VAL A 36 12.59 -4.36 -0.27
N GLY A 37 13.00 -5.43 -0.95
CA GLY A 37 13.12 -6.78 -0.43
C GLY A 37 11.75 -7.44 -0.25
N VAL A 38 10.89 -7.33 -1.26
CA VAL A 38 9.57 -7.98 -1.36
C VAL A 38 9.37 -8.51 -2.77
N ALA A 39 8.36 -9.37 -2.98
CA ALA A 39 8.04 -9.84 -4.32
C ALA A 39 7.32 -8.75 -5.16
N PRO A 40 7.44 -8.74 -6.50
CA PRO A 40 6.79 -7.73 -7.35
C PRO A 40 5.26 -7.66 -7.20
N PHE A 41 4.59 -8.78 -6.95
CA PHE A 41 3.14 -8.79 -6.74
C PHE A 41 2.73 -8.10 -5.42
N VAL A 42 3.62 -8.10 -4.41
CA VAL A 42 3.39 -7.40 -3.13
C VAL A 42 3.38 -5.90 -3.35
N LEU A 43 4.29 -5.37 -4.19
CA LEU A 43 4.27 -3.95 -4.57
C LEU A 43 2.97 -3.59 -5.28
N ARG A 44 2.55 -4.39 -6.27
CA ARG A 44 1.26 -4.18 -6.95
C ARG A 44 0.10 -4.19 -5.98
N PHE A 45 0.11 -5.10 -5.01
CA PHE A 45 -0.93 -5.14 -3.98
C PHE A 45 -0.89 -3.87 -3.10
N TRP A 46 0.28 -3.42 -2.67
CA TRP A 46 0.38 -2.19 -1.88
C TRP A 46 -0.09 -0.94 -2.64
N GLU A 47 0.13 -0.87 -3.96
CA GLU A 47 -0.40 0.23 -4.80
C GLU A 47 -1.93 0.29 -4.77
N THR A 48 -2.63 -0.85 -4.68
CA THR A 48 -4.09 -0.86 -4.55
C THR A 48 -4.55 -0.44 -3.16
N GLN A 49 -3.71 -0.65 -2.15
CA GLN A 49 -4.05 -0.35 -0.76
C GLN A 49 -3.75 1.09 -0.39
N PHE A 50 -2.59 1.62 -0.77
CA PHE A 50 -2.10 2.92 -0.38
C PHE A 50 -2.21 3.89 -1.54
N SER A 51 -3.19 4.79 -1.49
CA SER A 51 -3.47 5.75 -2.56
C SER A 51 -2.33 6.72 -2.88
N PHE A 52 -1.36 6.89 -1.96
CA PHE A 52 -0.15 7.68 -2.17
C PHE A 52 0.97 6.89 -2.87
N LEU A 53 0.91 5.56 -2.90
CA LEU A 53 1.83 4.71 -3.67
C LEU A 53 1.31 4.56 -5.09
N LYS A 54 1.40 5.62 -5.87
CA LYS A 54 1.05 5.59 -7.30
C LYS A 54 2.32 5.42 -8.12
N PRO A 55 2.51 4.30 -8.84
CA PRO A 55 3.65 4.17 -9.73
C PRO A 55 3.53 5.21 -10.84
N HIS A 56 4.67 5.72 -11.27
CA HIS A 56 4.72 6.53 -12.47
C HIS A 56 4.61 5.63 -13.70
N HIS A 57 4.08 6.16 -14.81
CA HIS A 57 3.93 5.42 -16.05
C HIS A 57 4.79 6.02 -17.15
N THR A 58 5.52 5.16 -17.86
CA THR A 58 6.17 5.53 -19.12
C THR A 58 5.12 5.82 -20.18
N GLN A 59 5.54 6.45 -21.28
CA GLN A 59 4.66 6.66 -22.44
C GLN A 59 4.13 5.34 -23.03
N SER A 60 4.87 4.24 -22.86
CA SER A 60 4.45 2.89 -23.24
C SER A 60 3.56 2.18 -22.21
N GLY A 61 3.23 2.83 -21.08
CA GLY A 61 2.35 2.27 -20.04
C GLY A 61 3.04 1.37 -19.01
N HIS A 62 4.38 1.28 -19.02
CA HIS A 62 5.11 0.52 -17.99
C HIS A 62 5.28 1.33 -16.72
N ARG A 63 5.19 0.64 -15.58
CA ARG A 63 5.39 1.21 -14.24
C ARG A 63 6.87 1.47 -14.00
N TYR A 64 7.19 2.66 -13.49
CA TYR A 64 8.50 2.97 -12.94
C TYR A 64 8.38 3.64 -11.57
N TYR A 65 9.44 3.51 -10.79
CA TYR A 65 9.57 4.08 -9.46
C TYR A 65 10.81 4.96 -9.42
N LEU A 66 10.69 6.10 -8.74
CA LEU A 66 11.80 6.95 -8.38
C LEU A 66 12.41 6.50 -7.05
N GLU A 67 13.61 6.97 -6.75
CA GLU A 67 14.27 6.67 -5.48
C GLU A 67 13.43 7.08 -4.26
N LYS A 68 12.74 8.22 -4.33
CA LYS A 68 11.78 8.69 -3.31
C LYS A 68 10.61 7.70 -3.10
N ASP A 69 10.17 7.04 -4.16
CA ASP A 69 9.12 6.01 -4.05
C ASP A 69 9.64 4.78 -3.30
N ILE A 70 10.92 4.43 -3.51
CA ILE A 70 11.57 3.30 -2.82
C ILE A 70 11.65 3.55 -1.32
N GLU A 71 11.99 4.77 -0.91
CA GLU A 71 12.00 5.16 0.51
C GLU A 71 10.62 5.02 1.13
N THR A 72 9.59 5.48 0.41
CA THR A 72 8.19 5.37 0.81
C THR A 72 7.77 3.90 0.95
N LEU A 73 8.12 3.06 -0.02
CA LEU A 73 7.85 1.62 0.00
C LEU A 73 8.57 0.92 1.17
N LYS A 74 9.81 1.30 1.47
CA LYS A 74 10.55 0.80 2.63
C LYS A 74 9.88 1.21 3.95
N ALA A 75 9.35 2.43 4.03
CA ALA A 75 8.58 2.86 5.20
C ALA A 75 7.30 2.04 5.40
N VAL A 76 6.54 1.80 4.32
CA VAL A 76 5.37 0.91 4.37
C VAL A 76 5.77 -0.50 4.82
N LYS A 77 6.82 -1.08 4.22
CA LYS A 77 7.35 -2.40 4.63
C LYS A 77 7.64 -2.45 6.11
N ARG A 78 8.30 -1.42 6.66
CA ARG A 78 8.66 -1.37 8.08
C ARG A 78 7.40 -1.38 8.96
N LEU A 79 6.40 -0.55 8.65
CA LEU A 79 5.14 -0.52 9.40
C LEU A 79 4.47 -1.90 9.43
N LEU A 80 4.41 -2.58 8.29
CA LEU A 80 3.73 -3.87 8.17
C LEU A 80 4.52 -5.02 8.82
N HIS A 81 5.82 -5.11 8.55
CA HIS A 81 6.61 -6.30 8.91
C HIS A 81 7.35 -6.15 10.24
N LYS A 82 7.94 -4.99 10.51
CA LYS A 82 8.70 -4.75 11.74
C LYS A 82 7.77 -4.36 12.88
N GLU A 83 6.84 -3.45 12.58
CA GLU A 83 5.98 -2.81 13.59
C GLU A 83 4.63 -3.50 13.72
N ARG A 84 4.41 -4.55 12.90
CA ARG A 84 3.26 -5.46 12.93
C ARG A 84 1.90 -4.76 12.77
N PHE A 85 1.88 -3.64 12.05
CA PHE A 85 0.63 -3.01 11.66
C PHE A 85 -0.10 -3.88 10.63
N THR A 86 -1.42 -3.91 10.72
CA THR A 86 -2.26 -4.32 9.59
C THR A 86 -2.22 -3.23 8.50
N ILE A 87 -2.69 -3.55 7.30
CA ILE A 87 -2.83 -2.57 6.21
C ILE A 87 -3.65 -1.35 6.66
N GLU A 88 -4.79 -1.57 7.33
CA GLU A 88 -5.61 -0.49 7.87
C GLU A 88 -4.91 0.30 8.98
N GLY A 89 -4.19 -0.39 9.87
CA GLY A 89 -3.40 0.25 10.90
C GLY A 89 -2.33 1.16 10.31
N ALA A 90 -1.62 0.71 9.28
CA ALA A 90 -0.60 1.51 8.60
C ALA A 90 -1.23 2.73 7.90
N LYS A 91 -2.37 2.56 7.22
CA LYS A 91 -3.13 3.67 6.62
C LYS A 91 -3.54 4.69 7.68
N LYS A 92 -4.05 4.23 8.82
CA LYS A 92 -4.45 5.10 9.94
C LYS A 92 -3.25 5.86 10.50
N TYR A 93 -2.14 5.17 10.75
CA TYR A 93 -0.91 5.80 11.24
C TYR A 93 -0.43 6.92 10.32
N ILE A 94 -0.36 6.66 9.01
CA ILE A 94 0.09 7.64 8.01
C ILE A 94 -0.88 8.82 7.91
N ARG A 95 -2.18 8.59 8.04
CA ARG A 95 -3.19 9.66 8.04
C ARG A 95 -3.06 10.58 9.26
N GLU A 96 -2.79 10.01 10.44
CA GLU A 96 -2.71 10.76 11.70
C GLU A 96 -1.35 11.43 11.93
N LYS A 97 -0.26 10.80 11.49
CA LYS A 97 1.12 11.26 11.75
C LYS A 97 1.82 11.83 10.51
N GLY A 98 1.21 11.69 9.34
CA GLY A 98 1.81 12.05 8.07
C GLY A 98 2.77 11.00 7.54
N LEU A 99 3.04 11.07 6.22
CA LEU A 99 3.98 10.18 5.55
C LEU A 99 5.42 10.42 6.02
N GLU A 100 5.78 11.68 6.30
CA GLU A 100 7.08 12.08 6.83
C GLU A 100 7.45 11.36 8.13
N ALA A 101 6.48 11.15 9.02
CA ALA A 101 6.71 10.39 10.25
C ALA A 101 7.03 8.92 9.98
N ALA A 102 6.43 8.34 8.94
CA ALA A 102 6.77 7.00 8.47
C ALA A 102 8.14 6.96 7.77
N LEU A 103 8.57 8.01 7.07
CA LEU A 103 9.90 8.05 6.46
C LEU A 103 11.01 8.14 7.52
N LYS A 104 10.81 8.96 8.56
CA LYS A 104 11.76 9.17 9.69
C LYS A 104 11.87 7.98 10.67
N GLY A 105 11.30 6.82 10.34
CA GLY A 105 11.57 5.59 11.09
C GLY A 105 10.56 5.20 12.20
N GLY A 106 9.34 5.74 12.27
CA GLY A 106 8.39 5.33 13.31
C GLY A 106 7.91 3.87 13.23
N PRO A 107 7.46 3.21 14.34
CA PRO A 107 7.25 3.70 15.71
C PRO A 107 7.71 2.80 16.90
N ALA A 108 8.55 3.33 17.81
CA ALA A 108 8.80 2.71 19.14
C ALA A 108 7.79 3.13 20.24
N THR A 109 7.00 4.20 20.01
CA THR A 109 6.15 4.82 21.06
C THR A 109 4.66 4.46 20.96
N ALA A 110 4.19 3.98 19.81
CA ALA A 110 2.76 3.70 19.59
C ALA A 110 2.24 2.54 20.45
N ARG A 111 3.07 1.50 20.68
CA ARG A 111 2.78 0.40 21.62
C ARG A 111 2.40 0.89 23.02
N ARG A 112 3.00 1.99 23.52
CA ARG A 112 2.76 2.52 24.87
C ARG A 112 1.35 3.09 25.04
N LYS A 113 0.74 3.68 24.01
CA LYS A 113 -0.61 4.28 24.11
C LYS A 113 -1.74 3.26 23.91
N ILE A 114 -1.54 2.24 23.09
CA ILE A 114 -2.57 1.20 22.88
C ILE A 114 -2.73 0.35 24.14
N ASN A 115 -1.62 -0.05 24.78
CA ASN A 115 -1.68 -0.77 26.06
C ASN A 115 -2.39 0.04 27.15
N ASN A 116 -2.15 1.35 27.22
CA ASN A 116 -2.80 2.23 28.19
C ASN A 116 -4.30 2.44 27.91
N ARG A 117 -4.73 2.44 26.65
CA ARG A 117 -6.14 2.64 26.27
C ARG A 117 -6.96 1.36 26.38
N VAL A 118 -6.35 0.19 26.20
CA VAL A 118 -7.01 -1.10 26.37
C VAL A 118 -7.33 -1.35 27.86
N GLN A 119 -6.46 -0.98 28.81
CA GLN A 119 -6.77 -1.14 30.23
C GLN A 119 -7.87 -0.20 30.75
N ALA A 120 -8.05 0.97 30.13
CA ALA A 120 -9.07 1.94 30.54
C ALA A 120 -10.49 1.62 30.05
N ASN A 121 -10.68 0.64 29.14
CA ASN A 121 -11.98 0.36 28.52
C ASN A 121 -12.42 -1.11 28.59
N THR A 122 -11.82 -1.95 29.44
CA THR A 122 -12.22 -3.36 29.61
C THR A 122 -13.39 -3.57 30.57
N ASN A 123 -14.13 -2.51 30.92
CA ASN A 123 -15.31 -2.67 31.75
C ASN A 123 -16.50 -1.91 31.15
N THR A 124 -16.97 -2.36 29.99
CA THR A 124 -18.39 -2.36 29.59
C THR A 124 -18.57 -3.06 28.23
N ASN A 125 -19.19 -4.24 28.27
CA ASN A 125 -20.11 -4.82 27.29
C ASN A 125 -19.58 -5.49 25.99
N GLY A 126 -19.90 -6.79 25.86
CA GLY A 126 -20.79 -7.21 24.75
C GLY A 126 -20.27 -8.13 23.65
N ALA A 127 -19.97 -9.38 23.97
CA ALA A 127 -20.46 -10.60 23.30
C ALA A 127 -20.83 -10.62 21.78
N SER A 128 -19.95 -10.28 20.82
CA SER A 128 -20.19 -10.67 19.39
C SER A 128 -18.99 -10.91 18.46
N THR A 129 -17.73 -10.80 18.86
CA THR A 129 -16.58 -10.87 17.90
C THR A 129 -15.72 -12.14 18.00
N GLY A 130 -16.33 -13.31 18.26
CA GLY A 130 -15.62 -14.59 18.30
C GLY A 130 -15.62 -15.33 16.96
N THR A 131 -16.78 -15.42 16.31
CA THR A 131 -16.99 -16.37 15.21
C THR A 131 -16.46 -15.87 13.86
N GLU A 132 -16.63 -14.59 13.55
CA GLU A 132 -16.18 -14.01 12.27
C GLU A 132 -14.65 -13.91 12.21
N VAL A 133 -14.03 -13.55 13.33
CA VAL A 133 -12.57 -13.47 13.44
C VAL A 133 -11.94 -14.86 13.30
N GLU A 134 -12.55 -15.88 13.89
CA GLU A 134 -12.09 -17.26 13.77
C GLU A 134 -12.35 -17.84 12.37
N ALA A 135 -13.44 -17.47 11.70
CA ALA A 135 -13.70 -17.86 10.32
C ALA A 135 -12.63 -17.28 9.36
N PHE A 136 -12.26 -16.01 9.55
CA PHE A 136 -11.21 -15.37 8.77
C PHE A 136 -9.83 -15.98 9.03
N ARG A 137 -9.53 -16.34 10.28
CA ARG A 137 -8.28 -17.04 10.63
C ARG A 137 -8.20 -18.40 9.97
N ARG A 138 -9.29 -19.16 9.94
CA ARG A 138 -9.35 -20.47 9.30
C ARG A 138 -9.12 -20.38 7.80
N THR A 139 -9.81 -19.47 7.10
CA THR A 139 -9.63 -19.28 5.65
C THR A 139 -8.21 -18.84 5.31
N PHE A 140 -7.63 -17.96 6.13
CA PHE A 140 -6.24 -17.55 5.96
C PHE A 140 -5.24 -18.71 6.16
N HIS A 141 -5.47 -19.57 7.15
CA HIS A 141 -4.64 -20.75 7.37
C HIS A 141 -4.76 -21.78 6.24
N GLU A 142 -5.94 -21.91 5.63
CA GLU A 142 -6.18 -22.80 4.50
C GLU A 142 -5.40 -22.38 3.25
N VAL A 143 -5.53 -21.10 2.87
CA VAL A 143 -4.80 -20.53 1.72
C VAL A 143 -3.28 -20.64 1.94
N ARG A 144 -2.83 -20.43 3.18
CA ARG A 144 -1.40 -20.58 3.51
C ARG A 144 -0.92 -22.02 3.34
N ARG A 145 -1.71 -23.02 3.76
CA ARG A 145 -1.39 -24.44 3.54
C ARG A 145 -1.30 -24.77 2.06
N GLU A 146 -2.26 -24.33 1.25
CA GLU A 146 -2.24 -24.58 -0.20
C GLU A 146 -1.01 -23.99 -0.88
N LEU A 147 -0.61 -22.77 -0.49
CA LEU A 147 0.60 -22.14 -1.00
C LEU A 147 1.88 -22.87 -0.57
N GLU A 148 1.92 -23.42 0.64
CA GLU A 148 3.05 -24.24 1.11
C GLU A 148 3.11 -25.58 0.34
N LEU A 149 1.98 -26.21 0.04
CA LEU A 149 1.90 -27.44 -0.75
C LEU A 149 2.30 -27.25 -2.23
N ILE A 150 1.89 -26.13 -2.85
CA ILE A 150 2.30 -25.80 -4.23
C ILE A 150 3.81 -25.57 -4.29
N ARG A 151 4.38 -24.96 -3.24
CA ARG A 151 5.82 -24.71 -3.14
C ARG A 151 6.63 -26.00 -3.04
N GLU A 152 6.15 -27.01 -2.33
CA GLU A 152 6.82 -28.32 -2.23
C GLU A 152 6.74 -29.12 -3.54
N LYS A 153 5.64 -29.03 -4.30
CA LYS A 153 5.47 -29.74 -5.57
C LYS A 153 6.29 -29.17 -6.74
N LEU A 154 6.94 -28.03 -6.55
CA LEU A 154 7.78 -27.36 -7.56
C LEU A 154 9.29 -27.56 -7.31
N GLN A 155 9.67 -28.46 -6.40
CA GLN A 155 11.03 -28.95 -6.20
C GLN A 155 11.16 -30.39 -6.71
#